data_AF-A0A965HY82-F1
#
_entry.id   AF-A0A965HY82-F1
#
_cell.length_a   1.000
_cell.length_b   1.000
_cell.length_c   1.000
_cell.angle_alpha   90.00
_cell.angle_beta   90.00
_cell.angle_gamma   90.00
#
_symmetry.space_group_name_H-M   'P 1'
#
loop_
_entity.id
_entity.type
_entity.pdbx_description
1 polymer ?
#
loop_
_entity_poly.entity_id
_entity_poly.type
_entity_poly.pdbx_seq_one_letter_code
_entity_poly.pdbx_strand_id
1 'polypeptide(L)'
;MNDRRGWVAQRAMDNAWLSQTKEDIIEPSLEIVDPHHHLWARPGGVYELDHLWDDTESGHHVVQTLFIECRAQYHEEGPEHLRPLGETAYVLPMIEASRKETNKAQIMGIVGRVDLTHPLFDEALDAHVAMAGPLFKGIRQAPAFDQQDMSALAIPGHGPENLLGNDDYRAGVARLGERGLTFDTWHYHTQNHAFRDFAEAIKGTR
;
A
#
# COMPACT_ATOMS: atom_id res chain seq x y z
N MET A 1 -13.00 32.77 -19.13
CA MET A 1 -12.25 32.50 -17.88
C MET A 1 -11.78 31.06 -17.99
N ASN A 2 -10.47 30.86 -18.14
CA ASN A 2 -9.89 29.54 -18.39
C ASN A 2 -10.00 28.71 -17.10
N ASP A 3 -10.77 27.63 -17.19
CA ASP A 3 -10.93 26.61 -16.16
C ASP A 3 -9.57 25.92 -15.92
N ARG A 4 -8.81 26.47 -14.97
CA ARG A 4 -7.56 25.87 -14.49
C ARG A 4 -7.91 24.99 -13.30
N ARG A 5 -7.55 23.70 -13.43
CA ARG A 5 -7.39 22.67 -12.37
C ARG A 5 -8.57 21.69 -12.26
N GLY A 6 -8.78 20.91 -13.30
CA GLY A 6 -9.24 19.53 -13.14
C GLY A 6 -8.09 18.60 -13.53
N TRP A 7 -7.37 18.04 -12.55
CA TRP A 7 -6.56 16.86 -12.83
C TRP A 7 -7.58 15.74 -13.09
N VAL A 8 -7.79 15.37 -14.35
CA VAL A 8 -8.72 14.30 -14.69
C VAL A 8 -7.96 13.00 -14.46
N ALA A 9 -8.41 12.14 -13.53
CA ALA A 9 -7.81 10.83 -13.29
C ALA A 9 -7.62 10.01 -14.59
N GLN A 10 -8.44 10.29 -15.60
CA GLN A 10 -8.36 9.75 -16.94
C GLN A 10 -7.03 10.06 -17.68
N ARG A 11 -6.30 11.12 -17.32
CA ARG A 11 -4.96 11.42 -17.88
C ARG A 11 -3.84 10.56 -17.28
N ALA A 12 -4.00 10.06 -16.05
CA ALA A 12 -2.99 9.20 -15.43
C ALA A 12 -2.85 7.84 -16.15
N MET A 13 -3.83 7.44 -16.95
CA MET A 13 -3.81 6.21 -17.76
C MET A 13 -3.78 6.51 -19.26
N ASP A 14 -3.49 7.75 -19.67
CA ASP A 14 -3.38 8.14 -21.07
C ASP A 14 -1.95 7.92 -21.57
N ASN A 15 -1.72 6.77 -22.22
CA ASN A 15 -0.42 6.42 -22.79
C ASN A 15 0.08 7.43 -23.84
N ALA A 16 -0.81 8.14 -24.53
CA ALA A 16 -0.39 9.18 -25.48
C ALA A 16 0.15 10.42 -24.76
N TRP A 17 -0.36 10.72 -23.57
CA TRP A 17 0.19 11.77 -22.70
C TRP A 17 1.49 11.32 -22.03
N LEU A 18 1.53 10.12 -21.45
CA LEU A 18 2.71 9.58 -20.76
C LEU A 18 3.93 9.44 -21.69
N SER A 19 3.71 9.13 -22.96
CA SER A 19 4.78 8.96 -23.95
C SER A 19 5.32 10.26 -24.57
N GLN A 20 4.84 11.43 -24.12
CA GLN A 20 5.28 12.72 -24.66
C GLN A 20 6.75 13.03 -24.41
N THR A 21 7.32 12.49 -23.33
CA THR A 21 8.74 12.67 -22.97
C THR A 21 9.34 11.31 -22.68
N LYS A 22 10.53 11.03 -23.23
CA LYS A 22 11.34 9.86 -22.90
C LYS A 22 12.70 10.36 -22.44
N GLU A 23 13.04 10.01 -21.21
CA GLU A 23 14.36 10.31 -20.63
C GLU A 23 15.29 9.10 -20.82
N ASP A 24 16.59 9.35 -20.86
CA ASP A 24 17.58 8.28 -20.96
C ASP A 24 17.65 7.49 -19.64
N ILE A 25 17.70 6.17 -19.74
CA ILE A 25 17.83 5.29 -18.57
C ILE A 25 19.25 5.41 -18.01
N ILE A 26 19.32 5.80 -16.74
CA ILE A 26 20.57 5.87 -15.99
C ILE A 26 20.83 4.51 -15.33
N GLU A 27 22.05 4.00 -15.48
CA GLU A 27 22.50 2.73 -14.89
C GLU A 27 21.54 1.55 -15.13
N PRO A 28 21.26 1.20 -16.41
CA PRO A 28 20.22 0.22 -16.77
C PRO A 28 20.48 -1.20 -16.26
N SER A 29 21.66 -1.51 -15.74
CA SER A 29 21.97 -2.81 -15.12
C SER A 29 21.83 -2.80 -13.59
N LEU A 30 21.69 -1.63 -12.96
CA LEU A 30 21.57 -1.51 -11.51
C LEU A 30 20.26 -2.15 -11.05
N GLU A 31 20.36 -3.21 -10.25
CA GLU A 31 19.19 -3.86 -9.67
C GLU A 31 18.45 -2.91 -8.74
N ILE A 32 17.15 -2.77 -8.95
CA ILE A 32 16.26 -1.94 -8.16
C ILE A 32 15.21 -2.82 -7.50
N VAL A 33 14.99 -2.58 -6.21
CA VAL A 33 13.81 -3.06 -5.49
C VAL A 33 12.85 -1.88 -5.38
N ASP A 34 11.65 -2.02 -5.93
CA ASP A 34 10.55 -1.08 -5.71
C ASP A 34 9.84 -1.45 -4.41
N PRO A 35 10.04 -0.71 -3.30
CA PRO A 35 9.46 -1.08 -2.02
C PRO A 35 7.95 -0.79 -1.94
N HIS A 36 7.35 -0.18 -2.96
CA HIS A 36 5.97 0.28 -2.89
C HIS A 36 5.30 0.35 -4.26
N HIS A 37 4.50 -0.67 -4.57
CA HIS A 37 3.49 -0.58 -5.63
C HIS A 37 2.10 -0.97 -5.11
N HIS A 38 1.10 -0.69 -5.94
CA HIS A 38 -0.29 -1.05 -5.70
C HIS A 38 -0.82 -1.87 -6.88
N LEU A 39 -1.81 -2.73 -6.64
CA LEU A 39 -2.51 -3.52 -7.65
C LEU A 39 -4.01 -3.42 -7.39
N TRP A 40 -4.80 -3.14 -8.42
CA TRP A 40 -6.24 -3.02 -8.28
C TRP A 40 -6.99 -3.26 -9.60
N ALA A 41 -8.20 -3.77 -9.47
CA ALA A 41 -9.24 -3.70 -10.48
C ALA A 41 -10.46 -3.02 -9.85
N ARG A 42 -10.81 -1.82 -10.33
CA ARG A 42 -11.97 -1.06 -9.83
C ARG A 42 -12.56 -0.16 -10.91
N PRO A 43 -13.78 0.36 -10.73
CA PRO A 43 -14.32 1.40 -11.61
C PRO A 43 -13.33 2.57 -11.71
N GLY A 44 -12.96 2.94 -12.94
CA GLY A 44 -12.01 4.03 -13.21
C GLY A 44 -10.59 3.59 -13.56
N GLY A 45 -10.26 2.29 -13.47
CA GLY A 45 -8.98 1.77 -13.99
C GLY A 45 -8.60 0.40 -13.45
N VAL A 46 -7.85 -0.34 -14.24
CA VAL A 46 -7.22 -1.62 -13.85
C VAL A 46 -5.71 -1.42 -13.91
N TYR A 47 -5.03 -1.80 -12.83
CA TYR A 47 -3.58 -1.86 -12.75
C TYR A 47 -3.22 -3.16 -12.03
N GLU A 48 -2.89 -4.17 -12.81
CA GLU A 48 -2.59 -5.54 -12.35
C GLU A 48 -1.21 -5.96 -12.88
N LEU A 49 -0.83 -7.23 -12.69
CA LEU A 49 0.54 -7.71 -12.96
C LEU A 49 1.09 -7.34 -14.34
N ASP A 50 0.31 -7.45 -15.41
CA ASP A 50 0.77 -7.09 -16.77
C ASP A 50 1.12 -5.60 -16.87
N HIS A 51 0.34 -4.73 -16.21
CA HIS A 51 0.59 -3.29 -16.18
C HIS A 51 1.81 -2.95 -15.33
N LEU A 52 2.00 -3.66 -14.20
CA LEU A 52 3.23 -3.55 -13.40
C LEU A 52 4.45 -3.94 -14.23
N TRP A 53 4.35 -4.99 -15.06
CA TRP A 53 5.44 -5.39 -15.95
C TRP A 53 5.70 -4.40 -17.07
N ASP A 54 4.67 -3.81 -17.69
CA ASP A 54 4.85 -2.74 -18.66
C ASP A 54 5.68 -1.57 -18.08
N ASP A 55 5.44 -1.20 -16.82
CA ASP A 55 6.20 -0.14 -16.13
C ASP A 55 7.61 -0.58 -15.72
N THR A 56 7.74 -1.76 -15.12
CA THR A 56 9.03 -2.29 -14.62
C THR A 56 9.97 -2.76 -15.73
N GLU A 57 9.46 -2.96 -16.95
CA GLU A 57 10.25 -3.28 -18.15
C GLU A 57 10.49 -2.06 -19.06
N SER A 58 10.16 -0.85 -18.59
CA SER A 58 10.36 0.39 -19.35
C SER A 58 11.85 0.73 -19.61
N GLY A 59 12.76 0.08 -18.90
CA GLY A 59 14.21 0.12 -19.15
C GLY A 59 15.08 0.09 -17.89
N HIS A 60 14.55 0.55 -16.75
CA HIS A 60 15.19 0.36 -15.46
C HIS A 60 15.14 -1.12 -15.04
N HIS A 61 16.18 -1.61 -14.36
CA HIS A 61 16.27 -3.01 -13.96
C HIS A 61 15.61 -3.25 -12.59
N VAL A 62 14.28 -3.11 -12.55
CA VAL A 62 13.48 -3.44 -11.37
C VAL A 62 13.32 -4.96 -11.28
N VAL A 63 13.95 -5.57 -10.27
CA VAL A 63 13.97 -7.03 -10.11
C VAL A 63 12.93 -7.53 -9.11
N GLN A 64 12.57 -6.69 -8.16
CA GLN A 64 11.68 -7.04 -7.06
C GLN A 64 10.77 -5.88 -6.70
N THR A 65 9.55 -6.20 -6.26
CA THR A 65 8.59 -5.20 -5.78
C THR A 65 7.91 -5.66 -4.49
N LEU A 66 7.33 -4.73 -3.74
CA LEU A 66 6.49 -5.04 -2.57
C LEU A 66 5.09 -4.43 -2.75
N PHE A 67 4.05 -5.24 -2.60
CA PHE A 67 2.67 -4.76 -2.68
C PHE A 67 2.28 -4.11 -1.35
N ILE A 68 1.67 -2.92 -1.43
CA ILE A 68 1.12 -2.19 -0.29
C ILE A 68 -0.40 -2.10 -0.46
N GLU A 69 -1.17 -2.34 0.61
CA GLU A 69 -2.64 -2.28 0.62
C GLU A 69 -3.17 -1.00 -0.05
N CYS A 70 -4.26 -1.09 -0.79
CA CYS A 70 -4.91 0.04 -1.43
C CYS A 70 -6.44 -0.07 -1.43
N ARG A 71 -6.98 -0.95 -0.57
CA ARG A 71 -8.41 -1.27 -0.44
C ARG A 71 -9.00 -1.91 -1.69
N ALA A 72 -8.18 -2.59 -2.50
CA ALA A 72 -8.65 -3.36 -3.64
C ALA A 72 -9.32 -4.65 -3.16
N GLN A 73 -10.52 -4.94 -3.66
CA GLN A 73 -11.13 -6.27 -3.54
C GLN A 73 -11.31 -6.76 -2.09
N TYR A 74 -11.60 -5.88 -1.13
CA TYR A 74 -12.05 -6.31 0.21
C TYR A 74 -13.31 -7.16 0.09
N HIS A 75 -13.48 -8.13 0.99
CA HIS A 75 -14.72 -8.90 1.03
C HIS A 75 -15.92 -7.96 1.30
N GLU A 76 -16.98 -8.12 0.51
CA GLU A 76 -18.21 -7.33 0.64
C GLU A 76 -19.02 -7.73 1.88
N GLU A 77 -18.90 -9.00 2.28
CA GLU A 77 -19.64 -9.61 3.39
C GLU A 77 -18.71 -10.19 4.47
N GLY A 78 -19.30 -10.56 5.61
CA GLY A 78 -18.59 -11.14 6.75
C GLY A 78 -18.17 -10.11 7.80
N PRO A 79 -17.48 -10.57 8.88
CA PRO A 79 -17.02 -9.72 9.98
C PRO A 79 -16.12 -8.60 9.47
N GLU A 80 -16.37 -7.37 9.94
CA GLU A 80 -15.71 -6.17 9.43
C GLU A 80 -14.18 -6.25 9.50
N HIS A 81 -13.63 -6.73 10.62
CA HIS A 81 -12.18 -6.84 10.83
C HIS A 81 -11.49 -7.88 9.91
N LEU A 82 -12.27 -8.77 9.27
CA LEU A 82 -11.76 -9.79 8.35
C LEU A 82 -11.96 -9.41 6.88
N ARG A 83 -12.72 -8.36 6.57
CA ARG A 83 -12.95 -7.95 5.17
C ARG A 83 -11.68 -7.63 4.38
N PRO A 84 -10.63 -7.01 4.98
CA PRO A 84 -9.37 -6.77 4.28
C PRO A 84 -8.64 -8.01 3.75
N LEU A 85 -8.97 -9.21 4.25
CA LEU A 85 -8.42 -10.46 3.71
C LEU A 85 -8.72 -10.64 2.22
N GLY A 86 -9.80 -10.04 1.72
CA GLY A 86 -10.13 -10.08 0.29
C GLY A 86 -9.01 -9.52 -0.59
N GLU A 87 -8.33 -8.44 -0.16
CA GLU A 87 -7.20 -7.87 -0.90
C GLU A 87 -5.99 -8.82 -0.91
N THR A 88 -5.73 -9.48 0.22
CA THR A 88 -4.65 -10.48 0.29
C THR A 88 -4.94 -11.66 -0.63
N ALA A 89 -6.18 -12.18 -0.63
CA ALA A 89 -6.59 -13.25 -1.52
C ALA A 89 -6.51 -12.86 -3.00
N TYR A 90 -6.84 -11.61 -3.31
CA TYR A 90 -6.77 -11.05 -4.66
C TYR A 90 -5.33 -10.94 -5.18
N VAL A 91 -4.38 -10.53 -4.33
CA VAL A 91 -2.97 -10.30 -4.73
C VAL A 91 -2.16 -11.60 -4.81
N LEU A 92 -2.46 -12.62 -4.01
CA LEU A 92 -1.68 -13.86 -3.96
C LEU A 92 -1.48 -14.55 -5.33
N PRO A 93 -2.50 -14.74 -6.18
CA PRO A 93 -2.32 -15.30 -7.51
C PRO A 93 -1.37 -14.49 -8.41
N MET A 94 -1.36 -13.17 -8.27
CA MET A 94 -0.43 -12.30 -9.01
C MET A 94 1.00 -12.45 -8.49
N ILE A 95 1.19 -12.62 -7.18
CA ILE A 95 2.51 -12.96 -6.62
C ILE A 95 3.00 -14.30 -7.18
N GLU A 96 2.15 -15.33 -7.18
CA GLU A 96 2.49 -16.65 -7.72
C GLU A 96 2.85 -16.60 -9.21
N ALA A 97 2.10 -15.84 -10.00
CA ALA A 97 2.39 -15.62 -11.42
C ALA A 97 3.73 -14.89 -11.61
N SER A 98 3.98 -13.82 -10.84
CA SER A 98 5.22 -13.05 -10.94
C SER A 98 6.48 -13.89 -10.66
N ARG A 99 6.38 -14.87 -9.76
CA ARG A 99 7.49 -15.76 -9.39
C ARG A 99 7.83 -16.81 -10.46
N LYS A 100 6.91 -17.10 -11.37
CA LYS A 100 7.14 -18.04 -12.49
C LYS A 100 7.98 -17.42 -13.59
N GLU A 101 7.89 -16.10 -13.76
CA GLU A 101 8.65 -15.34 -14.76
C GLU A 101 9.93 -14.76 -14.15
N THR A 102 11.01 -15.54 -14.15
CA THR A 102 12.28 -15.14 -13.50
C THR A 102 13.03 -13.99 -14.18
N ASN A 103 12.62 -13.60 -15.39
CA ASN A 103 13.23 -12.51 -16.15
C ASN A 103 12.49 -11.17 -15.99
N LYS A 104 11.41 -11.14 -15.19
CA LYS A 104 10.61 -9.94 -14.92
C LYS A 104 10.64 -9.63 -13.42
N ALA A 105 10.20 -8.42 -13.07
CA ALA A 105 10.08 -8.02 -11.67
C ALA A 105 9.17 -8.99 -10.89
N GLN A 106 9.63 -9.43 -9.71
CA GLN A 106 8.91 -10.37 -8.85
C GLN A 106 8.30 -9.66 -7.63
N ILE A 107 7.06 -9.99 -7.30
CA ILE A 107 6.42 -9.45 -6.10
C ILE A 107 6.86 -10.26 -4.88
N MET A 108 7.53 -9.59 -3.94
CA MET A 108 8.23 -10.25 -2.83
C MET A 108 7.39 -10.39 -1.56
N GLY A 109 6.25 -9.72 -1.48
CA GLY A 109 5.34 -9.82 -0.34
C GLY A 109 4.23 -8.78 -0.34
N ILE A 110 3.47 -8.80 0.74
CA ILE A 110 2.26 -8.02 0.98
C ILE A 110 2.43 -7.25 2.30
N VAL A 111 2.24 -5.94 2.25
CA VAL A 111 1.90 -5.11 3.41
C VAL A 111 0.39 -4.88 3.35
N GLY A 112 -0.35 -5.60 4.19
CA GLY A 112 -1.82 -5.63 4.15
C GLY A 112 -2.48 -4.57 5.03
N ARG A 113 -3.79 -4.71 5.25
CA ARG A 113 -4.59 -3.84 6.12
C ARG A 113 -5.23 -4.67 7.23
N VAL A 114 -5.05 -4.23 8.48
CA VAL A 114 -5.85 -4.64 9.63
C VAL A 114 -6.15 -3.38 10.44
N ASP A 115 -7.38 -3.21 10.92
CA ASP A 115 -7.64 -2.14 11.90
C ASP A 115 -7.05 -2.51 13.26
N LEU A 116 -5.92 -1.89 13.57
CA LEU A 116 -5.13 -2.11 14.79
C LEU A 116 -5.78 -1.53 16.05
N THR A 117 -6.91 -0.82 15.92
CA THR A 117 -7.74 -0.41 17.06
C THR A 117 -8.86 -1.41 17.38
N HIS A 118 -9.12 -2.36 16.50
CA HIS A 118 -10.22 -3.31 16.66
C HIS A 118 -9.87 -4.38 17.72
N PRO A 119 -10.75 -4.73 18.67
CA PRO A 119 -10.44 -5.69 19.75
C PRO A 119 -10.07 -7.09 19.25
N LEU A 120 -10.47 -7.44 18.02
CA LEU A 120 -10.14 -8.71 17.35
C LEU A 120 -9.04 -8.56 16.29
N PHE A 121 -8.20 -7.52 16.33
CA PHE A 121 -7.15 -7.32 15.32
C PHE A 121 -6.18 -8.53 15.25
N ASP A 122 -5.92 -9.20 16.37
CA ASP A 122 -5.05 -10.38 16.42
C ASP A 122 -5.60 -11.55 15.57
N GLU A 123 -6.94 -11.72 15.53
CA GLU A 123 -7.59 -12.72 14.65
C GLU A 123 -7.36 -12.38 13.17
N ALA A 124 -7.48 -11.10 12.81
CA ALA A 124 -7.24 -10.66 11.45
C ALA A 124 -5.77 -10.85 11.04
N LEU A 125 -4.82 -10.53 11.93
CA LEU A 125 -3.40 -10.79 11.71
C LEU A 125 -3.12 -12.28 11.50
N ASP A 126 -3.68 -13.14 12.35
CA ASP A 126 -3.53 -14.59 12.24
C ASP A 126 -4.11 -15.10 10.91
N ALA A 127 -5.24 -14.57 10.46
CA ALA A 127 -5.85 -14.94 9.19
C ALA A 127 -5.00 -14.53 7.97
N HIS A 128 -4.41 -13.33 7.99
CA HIS A 128 -3.51 -12.90 6.91
C HIS A 128 -2.24 -13.77 6.86
N VAL A 129 -1.66 -14.09 8.03
CA VAL A 129 -0.49 -14.97 8.12
C VAL A 129 -0.84 -16.39 7.69
N ALA A 130 -2.00 -16.92 8.05
CA ALA A 130 -2.45 -18.23 7.61
C ALA A 130 -2.64 -18.30 6.09
N MET A 131 -3.10 -17.20 5.47
CA MET A 131 -3.38 -17.13 4.04
C MET A 131 -2.10 -16.93 3.20
N ALA A 132 -1.25 -15.96 3.57
CA ALA A 132 -0.09 -15.57 2.77
C ALA A 132 1.25 -16.12 3.31
N GLY A 133 1.25 -16.71 4.51
CA GLY A 133 2.43 -17.29 5.13
C GLY A 133 3.60 -16.29 5.16
N PRO A 134 4.79 -16.68 4.69
CA PRO A 134 5.96 -15.81 4.69
C PRO A 134 5.85 -14.62 3.73
N LEU A 135 4.86 -14.56 2.84
CA LEU A 135 4.64 -13.41 1.96
C LEU A 135 3.99 -12.24 2.70
N PHE A 136 3.33 -12.46 3.84
CA PHE A 136 2.78 -11.38 4.64
C PHE A 136 3.90 -10.70 5.44
N LYS A 137 4.17 -9.43 5.13
CA LYS A 137 5.34 -8.70 5.68
C LYS A 137 4.97 -7.68 6.75
N GLY A 138 3.76 -7.13 6.70
CA GLY A 138 3.40 -6.04 7.59
C GLY A 138 2.00 -5.52 7.37
N ILE A 139 1.69 -4.43 8.06
CA ILE A 139 0.41 -3.72 7.96
C ILE A 139 0.67 -2.26 7.61
N ARG A 140 -0.14 -1.73 6.70
CA ARG A 140 -0.37 -0.30 6.59
C ARG A 140 -1.71 0.07 7.21
N GLN A 141 -1.70 1.08 8.07
CA GLN A 141 -2.89 1.77 8.54
C GLN A 141 -2.59 3.26 8.54
N ALA A 142 -2.93 3.95 7.45
CA ALA A 142 -2.65 5.38 7.34
C ALA A 142 -3.43 6.20 8.39
N PRO A 143 -2.75 6.96 9.28
CA PRO A 143 -3.39 7.89 10.20
C PRO A 143 -3.65 9.26 9.54
N ALA A 144 -3.47 9.38 8.21
CA ALA A 144 -3.62 10.62 7.46
C ALA A 144 -4.97 11.28 7.74
N PHE A 145 -4.91 12.43 8.40
CA PHE A 145 -6.06 13.22 8.82
C PHE A 145 -5.72 14.71 8.75
N ASP A 146 -6.65 15.51 8.23
CA ASP A 146 -6.58 16.96 8.26
C ASP A 146 -7.97 17.51 8.62
N GLN A 147 -8.02 18.57 9.43
CA GLN A 147 -9.27 19.21 9.85
C GLN A 147 -9.88 20.08 8.74
N GLN A 148 -9.08 20.45 7.73
CA GLN A 148 -9.54 21.25 6.60
C GLN A 148 -10.32 20.39 5.60
N ASP A 149 -11.09 21.06 4.74
CA ASP A 149 -11.76 20.38 3.63
C ASP A 149 -10.73 19.84 2.63
N MET A 150 -10.58 18.50 2.62
CA MET A 150 -9.68 17.79 1.71
C MET A 150 -10.38 17.33 0.43
N SER A 151 -11.61 17.79 0.14
CA SER A 151 -12.38 17.42 -1.05
C SER A 151 -11.68 17.76 -2.37
N ALA A 152 -10.74 18.71 -2.34
CA ALA A 152 -9.91 19.07 -3.50
C ALA A 152 -8.78 18.05 -3.78
N LEU A 153 -8.46 17.15 -2.85
CA LEU A 153 -7.45 16.11 -3.07
C LEU A 153 -8.04 14.93 -3.85
N ALA A 154 -7.24 14.38 -4.78
CA ALA A 154 -7.60 13.15 -5.47
C ALA A 154 -7.62 11.93 -4.54
N ILE A 155 -6.80 11.94 -3.49
CA ILE A 155 -6.69 10.88 -2.48
C ILE A 155 -6.67 11.54 -1.10
N PRO A 156 -7.84 11.91 -0.54
CA PRO A 156 -7.90 12.45 0.81
C PRO A 156 -7.55 11.38 1.85
N GLY A 157 -6.99 11.82 2.98
CA GLY A 157 -6.77 10.98 4.14
C GLY A 157 -8.10 10.58 4.77
N HIS A 158 -8.17 9.34 5.24
CA HIS A 158 -9.36 8.77 5.86
C HIS A 158 -9.09 8.28 7.29
N GLY A 159 -7.97 8.69 7.89
CA GLY A 159 -7.62 8.35 9.26
C GLY A 159 -8.55 9.07 10.25
N PRO A 160 -8.88 8.45 11.40
CA PRO A 160 -9.49 9.16 12.52
C PRO A 160 -8.60 10.29 13.02
N GLU A 161 -9.23 11.33 13.57
CA GLU A 161 -8.50 12.39 14.27
C GLU A 161 -7.64 11.80 15.39
N ASN A 162 -6.39 12.25 15.47
CA ASN A 162 -5.44 11.85 16.52
C ASN A 162 -5.19 10.33 16.63
N LEU A 163 -5.28 9.56 15.54
CA LEU A 163 -5.01 8.12 15.57
C LEU A 163 -3.60 7.79 16.13
N LEU A 164 -2.58 8.60 15.81
CA LEU A 164 -1.21 8.44 16.33
C LEU A 164 -1.09 8.60 17.86
N GLY A 165 -2.06 9.26 18.50
CA GLY A 165 -2.16 9.41 19.95
C GLY A 165 -3.04 8.36 20.62
N ASN A 166 -3.68 7.46 19.86
CA ASN A 166 -4.57 6.44 20.39
C ASN A 166 -3.77 5.26 20.97
N ASP A 167 -4.06 4.89 22.23
CA ASP A 167 -3.33 3.84 22.94
C ASP A 167 -3.56 2.44 22.36
N ASP A 168 -4.78 2.13 21.91
CA ASP A 168 -5.10 0.84 21.27
C ASP A 168 -4.33 0.70 19.95
N TYR A 169 -4.26 1.77 19.16
CA TYR A 169 -3.49 1.80 17.92
C TYR A 169 -1.99 1.58 18.16
N ARG A 170 -1.43 2.25 19.18
CA ARG A 170 -0.03 2.06 19.59
C ARG A 170 0.25 0.63 20.06
N ALA A 171 -0.67 0.06 20.85
CA ALA A 171 -0.59 -1.33 21.28
C ALA A 171 -0.65 -2.30 20.09
N GLY A 172 -1.55 -2.07 19.13
CA GLY A 172 -1.66 -2.86 17.92
C GLY A 172 -0.40 -2.79 17.04
N VAL A 173 0.24 -1.62 16.93
CA VAL A 173 1.50 -1.46 16.19
C VAL A 173 2.66 -2.11 16.92
N ALA A 174 2.75 -2.01 18.25
CA ALA A 174 3.74 -2.74 19.04
C ALA A 174 3.59 -4.27 18.86
N ARG A 175 2.34 -4.74 18.80
CA ARG A 175 1.99 -6.15 18.57
C ARG A 175 2.46 -6.66 17.20
N LEU A 176 2.57 -5.80 16.17
CA LEU A 176 3.20 -6.17 14.90
C LEU A 176 4.67 -6.55 15.09
N GLY A 177 5.43 -5.73 15.84
CA GLY A 177 6.84 -5.97 16.14
C GLY A 177 7.06 -7.28 16.91
N GLU A 178 6.21 -7.58 17.89
CA GLU A 178 6.22 -8.87 18.62
C GLU A 178 6.03 -10.08 17.69
N ARG A 179 5.27 -9.90 16.60
CA ARG A 179 4.98 -10.91 15.58
C ARG A 179 5.99 -10.90 14.43
N GLY A 180 6.99 -10.02 14.44
CA GLY A 180 7.99 -9.88 13.37
C GLY A 180 7.44 -9.24 12.09
N LEU A 181 6.31 -8.55 12.18
CA LEU A 181 5.67 -7.82 11.08
C LEU A 181 6.10 -6.35 11.10
N THR A 182 6.18 -5.73 9.92
CA THR A 182 6.50 -4.30 9.77
C THR A 182 5.26 -3.42 9.85
N PHE A 183 5.48 -2.14 10.15
CA PHE A 183 4.45 -1.11 10.07
C PHE A 183 4.78 -0.13 8.94
N ASP A 184 3.85 0.06 8.01
CA ASP A 184 3.91 1.12 7.00
C ASP A 184 2.89 2.22 7.33
N THR A 185 3.25 3.47 7.01
CA THR A 185 2.35 4.60 7.19
C THR A 185 2.43 5.57 6.02
N TRP A 186 1.27 6.15 5.70
CA TRP A 186 1.17 7.40 4.98
C TRP A 186 0.41 8.41 5.84
N HIS A 187 0.99 9.59 6.06
CA HIS A 187 0.42 10.68 6.85
C HIS A 187 0.78 12.03 6.24
N TYR A 188 0.04 13.07 6.59
CA TYR A 188 0.36 14.42 6.11
C TYR A 188 1.58 15.00 6.82
N HIS A 189 2.31 15.88 6.15
CA HIS A 189 3.50 16.52 6.73
C HIS A 189 3.21 17.28 8.04
N THR A 190 1.97 17.77 8.22
CA THR A 190 1.48 18.41 9.46
C THR A 190 1.45 17.46 10.65
N GLN A 191 1.40 16.14 10.40
CA GLN A 191 1.39 15.08 11.40
C GLN A 191 2.81 14.57 11.73
N ASN A 192 3.88 15.07 11.09
CA ASN A 192 5.25 14.57 11.29
C ASN A 192 5.71 14.59 12.76
N HIS A 193 5.34 15.62 13.54
CA HIS A 193 5.68 15.67 14.96
C HIS A 193 4.94 14.62 15.79
N ALA A 194 3.65 14.43 15.53
CA ALA A 194 2.88 13.36 16.17
C ALA A 194 3.40 11.98 15.78
N PHE A 195 3.84 11.81 14.53
CA PHE A 195 4.43 10.55 14.06
C PHE A 195 5.78 10.26 14.73
N ARG A 196 6.64 11.27 14.89
CA ARG A 196 7.87 11.14 15.69
C ARG A 196 7.56 10.64 17.10
N ASP A 197 6.64 11.29 17.79
CA ASP A 197 6.29 10.94 19.17
C ASP A 197 5.70 9.53 19.26
N PHE A 198 4.92 9.12 18.24
CA PHE A 198 4.40 7.77 18.08
C PHE A 198 5.53 6.74 17.88
N ALA A 199 6.49 7.01 16.98
CA ALA A 199 7.61 6.12 16.72
C ALA A 199 8.54 5.98 17.94
N GLU A 200 8.77 7.06 18.68
CA GLU A 200 9.57 7.03 19.92
C GLU A 200 8.92 6.18 21.02
N ALA A 201 7.59 6.11 21.05
CA ALA A 201 6.82 5.29 21.98
C ALA A 201 6.86 3.79 21.65
N ILE A 202 7.15 3.41 20.40
CA ILE A 202 7.06 2.03 19.91
C ILE A 202 8.40 1.60 19.31
N LYS A 203 9.33 1.15 20.16
CA LYS A 203 10.71 0.83 19.74
C LYS A 203 10.90 -0.58 19.17
N GLY A 204 9.88 -1.43 19.23
CA GLY A 204 9.94 -2.85 18.87
C GLY A 204 9.48 -3.20 17.45
N THR A 205 8.95 -2.23 16.71
CA THR A 205 8.36 -2.45 15.39
C THR A 205 9.19 -1.70 14.35
N ARG A 206 9.48 -2.37 13.22
CA ARG A 206 10.19 -1.79 12.08
C ARG A 206 9.25 -1.01 11.19
#